data_AF-A0A6G4XGT5-F1
#
_entry.id   AF-A0A6G4XGT5-F1
#
_cell.length_a   1.000
_cell.length_b   1.000
_cell.length_c   1.000
_cell.angle_alpha   90.00
_cell.angle_beta   90.00
_cell.angle_gamma   90.00
#
_symmetry.space_group_name_H-M   'P 1'
#
loop_
_entity.id
_entity.type
_entity.pdbx_description
1 polymer ?
#
loop_
_entity_poly.entity_id
_entity_poly.type
_entity_poly.pdbx_seq_one_letter_code
_entity_poly.pdbx_strand_id
1 'polypeptide(L)'
;MTESPLVGIVLVSHSGPVATAVVDLASGLAGGKALAPVAAAGGTPDGGLGTSADLIAAAARSVDRGAGVALLVDLGSAVLTVKALLAEDDELPPGSRLVDAPFVEGAVAAVVTASAGADLDAVEAAAREAYAYRKE
;
A
#
# COMPACT_ATOMS: atom_id res chain seq x y z
N MET A 1 -5.66 -8.54 26.41
CA MET A 1 -5.06 -9.12 25.18
C MET A 1 -4.70 -7.94 24.30
N THR A 2 -3.42 -7.71 24.05
CA THR A 2 -3.01 -6.72 23.06
C THR A 2 -3.40 -7.26 21.69
N GLU A 3 -4.18 -6.49 20.93
CA GLU A 3 -4.51 -6.82 19.55
C GLU A 3 -3.20 -7.01 18.78
N SER A 4 -3.12 -8.06 17.94
CA SER A 4 -1.91 -8.28 17.13
C SER A 4 -1.75 -7.12 16.14
N PRO A 5 -0.52 -6.63 15.89
CA PRO A 5 -0.32 -5.51 14.97
C PRO A 5 -0.77 -5.89 13.56
N LEU A 6 -1.43 -4.96 12.88
CA LEU A 6 -1.91 -5.13 11.51
C LEU A 6 -0.85 -4.66 10.51
N VAL A 7 -0.78 -5.31 9.35
CA VAL A 7 0.05 -4.89 8.22
C VAL A 7 -0.38 -3.50 7.75
N GLY A 8 0.57 -2.59 7.58
CA GLY A 8 0.33 -1.27 6.99
C GLY A 8 0.29 -1.32 5.47
N ILE A 9 -0.53 -0.48 4.84
CA ILE A 9 -0.66 -0.41 3.38
C ILE A 9 -0.29 1.00 2.90
N VAL A 10 0.58 1.10 1.89
CA VAL A 10 0.84 2.36 1.18
C VAL A 10 0.44 2.22 -0.28
N LEU A 11 -0.41 3.12 -0.75
CA LEU A 11 -0.84 3.18 -2.15
C LEU A 11 -0.09 4.31 -2.85
N VAL A 12 0.86 3.92 -3.70
CA VAL A 12 1.76 4.83 -4.42
C VAL A 12 1.25 5.10 -5.82
N SER A 13 1.00 6.36 -6.16
CA SER A 13 0.59 6.76 -7.51
C SER A 13 1.32 7.99 -8.01
N HIS A 14 1.39 8.15 -9.34
CA HIS A 14 1.77 9.43 -9.94
C HIS A 14 0.78 10.56 -9.61
N SER A 15 -0.45 10.23 -9.24
CA SER A 15 -1.50 11.19 -8.94
C SER A 15 -1.93 11.06 -7.48
N GLY A 16 -1.72 12.12 -6.70
CA GLY A 16 -2.24 12.23 -5.33
C GLY A 16 -3.75 11.93 -5.27
N PRO A 17 -4.60 12.58 -6.11
CA PRO A 17 -6.03 12.30 -6.16
C PRO A 17 -6.38 10.83 -6.44
N VAL A 18 -5.64 10.15 -7.33
CA VAL A 18 -5.87 8.72 -7.61
C VAL A 18 -5.49 7.86 -6.40
N ALA A 19 -4.33 8.08 -5.79
CA ALA A 19 -3.93 7.35 -4.59
C ALA A 19 -4.97 7.51 -3.46
N THR A 20 -5.42 8.74 -3.20
CA THR A 20 -6.48 9.01 -2.21
C THR A 20 -7.78 8.29 -2.55
N ALA A 21 -8.25 8.38 -3.80
CA ALA A 21 -9.49 7.72 -4.19
C ALA A 21 -9.43 6.19 -4.04
N VAL A 22 -8.27 5.57 -4.28
CA VAL A 22 -8.11 4.12 -4.07
C VAL A 22 -8.05 3.78 -2.58
N VAL A 23 -7.44 4.62 -1.73
CA VAL A 23 -7.51 4.48 -0.27
C VAL A 23 -8.96 4.51 0.21
N ASP A 24 -9.74 5.50 -0.24
CA ASP A 24 -11.14 5.67 0.15
C ASP A 24 -11.98 4.46 -0.29
N LEU A 25 -11.80 4.00 -1.53
CA LEU A 25 -12.48 2.81 -2.06
C LEU A 25 -12.13 1.56 -1.25
N ALA A 26 -10.84 1.28 -1.04
CA ALA A 26 -10.39 0.09 -0.32
C ALA A 26 -10.85 0.10 1.15
N SER A 27 -10.81 1.27 1.80
CA SER A 27 -11.29 1.46 3.17
C SER A 27 -12.80 1.24 3.28
N GLY A 28 -13.59 1.76 2.34
CA GLY A 28 -15.03 1.58 2.31
C GLY A 28 -15.47 0.13 2.10
N LEU A 29 -14.66 -0.67 1.39
CA LEU A 29 -14.95 -2.08 1.11
C LEU A 29 -14.45 -3.05 2.19
N ALA A 30 -13.51 -2.63 3.06
CA ALA A 30 -12.92 -3.49 4.09
C ALA A 30 -13.93 -3.99 5.14
N GLY A 31 -15.04 -3.28 5.37
CA GLY A 31 -16.26 -3.78 6.03
C GLY A 31 -16.14 -4.42 7.42
N GLY A 32 -14.96 -4.39 8.06
CA GLY A 32 -14.61 -5.18 9.26
C GLY A 32 -14.65 -4.41 10.59
N LYS A 33 -14.24 -5.09 11.66
CA LYS A 33 -14.21 -4.53 13.05
C LYS A 33 -13.10 -3.50 13.26
N ALA A 34 -11.99 -3.63 12.53
CA ALA A 34 -10.86 -2.72 12.55
C ALA A 34 -10.36 -2.54 11.11
N LEU A 35 -9.97 -1.32 10.77
CA LEU A 35 -9.38 -0.99 9.48
C LEU A 35 -7.86 -1.02 9.63
N ALA A 36 -7.16 -1.77 8.78
CA ALA A 36 -5.71 -1.73 8.70
C ALA A 36 -5.22 -0.31 8.36
N PRO A 37 -4.11 0.17 8.94
CA PRO A 37 -3.56 1.47 8.58
C PRO A 37 -3.24 1.52 7.09
N VAL A 38 -3.84 2.48 6.39
CA VAL A 38 -3.65 2.66 4.95
C VAL A 38 -3.41 4.14 4.66
N ALA A 39 -2.42 4.43 3.80
CA ALA A 39 -2.05 5.79 3.44
C ALA A 39 -1.83 5.92 1.93
N ALA A 40 -2.18 7.08 1.40
CA ALA A 40 -1.90 7.48 0.02
C ALA A 40 -0.52 8.16 -0.04
N ALA A 41 0.25 7.85 -1.08
CA ALA A 41 1.47 8.56 -1.43
C ALA A 41 1.46 8.82 -2.93
N GLY A 42 1.12 10.03 -3.36
CA GLY A 42 1.16 10.32 -4.79
C GLY A 42 1.26 11.77 -5.17
N GLY A 43 1.74 11.99 -6.39
CA GLY A 43 2.07 13.31 -6.90
C GLY A 43 3.43 13.83 -6.44
N THR A 44 3.73 15.04 -6.88
CA THR A 44 4.86 15.83 -6.38
C THR A 44 4.44 16.59 -5.12
N PRO A 45 5.40 17.14 -4.33
CA PRO A 45 5.07 17.98 -3.17
C PRO A 45 4.19 19.19 -3.51
N ASP A 46 4.28 19.69 -4.75
CA ASP A 46 3.46 20.81 -5.25
C ASP A 46 2.07 20.36 -5.78
N GLY A 47 1.73 19.07 -5.64
CA GLY A 47 0.43 18.51 -6.04
C GLY A 47 0.29 18.15 -7.53
N GLY A 48 1.37 18.23 -8.31
CA GLY A 48 1.41 17.82 -9.71
C GLY A 48 1.50 16.30 -9.89
N LEU A 49 1.44 15.84 -11.14
CA LEU A 49 1.72 14.43 -11.45
C LEU A 49 3.21 14.12 -11.26
N GLY A 50 3.51 13.05 -10.54
CA GLY A 50 4.86 12.60 -10.26
C GLY A 50 4.93 11.71 -9.03
N THR A 51 6.15 11.36 -8.62
CA THR A 51 6.39 10.49 -7.46
C THR A 51 7.40 11.17 -6.55
N SER A 52 7.11 11.19 -5.25
CA SER A 52 8.01 11.75 -4.23
C SER A 52 8.45 10.65 -3.27
N ALA A 53 9.76 10.46 -3.16
CA ALA A 53 10.36 9.55 -2.19
C ALA A 53 9.97 9.92 -0.74
N ASP A 54 10.02 11.22 -0.41
CA ASP A 54 9.65 11.74 0.91
C ASP A 54 8.20 11.43 1.28
N LEU A 55 7.25 11.60 0.33
CA LEU A 55 5.84 11.27 0.56
C LEU A 55 5.64 9.77 0.80
N ILE A 56 6.35 8.92 0.04
CA ILE A 56 6.28 7.46 0.20
C ILE A 56 6.83 7.04 1.57
N ALA A 57 8.02 7.55 1.94
CA ALA A 57 8.66 7.20 3.19
C ALA A 57 7.86 7.71 4.40
N ALA A 58 7.29 8.92 4.31
CA ALA A 58 6.39 9.45 5.33
C ALA A 58 5.11 8.60 5.48
N ALA A 59 4.48 8.23 4.36
CA ALA A 59 3.31 7.35 4.36
C ALA A 59 3.62 5.99 4.99
N ALA A 60 4.73 5.36 4.59
CA ALA A 60 5.16 4.07 5.15
C ALA A 60 5.37 4.13 6.66
N ARG A 61 6.07 5.15 7.17
CA ARG A 61 6.25 5.36 8.61
C ARG A 61 4.93 5.60 9.35
N SER A 62 3.96 6.27 8.71
CA SER A 62 2.65 6.55 9.32
C SER A 62 1.76 5.31 9.49
N VAL A 63 1.95 4.30 8.64
CA VAL A 63 1.13 3.07 8.65
C VAL A 63 1.82 1.92 9.37
N ASP A 64 3.11 2.00 9.65
CA ASP A 64 3.86 0.94 10.33
C ASP A 64 3.37 0.74 11.77
N ARG A 65 3.04 -0.51 12.08
CA ARG A 65 2.65 -1.00 13.41
C ARG A 65 3.53 -2.15 13.90
N GLY A 66 4.62 -2.45 13.19
CA GLY A 66 5.53 -3.56 13.51
C GLY A 66 5.14 -4.91 12.89
N ALA A 67 4.11 -4.96 12.02
CA ALA A 67 3.73 -6.15 11.26
C ALA A 67 4.23 -6.13 9.79
N GLY A 68 5.00 -5.11 9.41
CA GLY A 68 5.45 -4.87 8.04
C GLY A 68 4.51 -3.95 7.26
N VAL A 69 4.98 -3.51 6.09
CA VAL A 69 4.28 -2.55 5.23
C VAL A 69 4.24 -3.06 3.79
N ALA A 70 3.05 -3.19 3.21
CA ALA A 70 2.89 -3.50 1.80
C ALA A 70 2.74 -2.20 0.98
N LEU A 71 3.63 -2.00 0.02
CA LEU A 71 3.58 -0.89 -0.93
C LEU A 71 3.02 -1.40 -2.26
N LEU A 72 1.85 -0.90 -2.67
CA LEU A 72 1.29 -1.12 -4.00
C LEU A 72 1.50 0.13 -4.85
N VAL A 73 1.90 -0.04 -6.10
CA VAL A 73 2.37 1.05 -6.95
C VAL A 73 1.69 1.00 -8.30
N ASP A 74 1.34 2.16 -8.86
CA ASP A 74 0.59 2.24 -10.11
C ASP A 74 1.42 1.87 -11.37
N LEU A 75 2.40 2.69 -11.73
CA LEU A 75 3.02 2.71 -13.05
C LEU A 75 4.55 2.85 -12.94
N GLY A 76 5.24 2.45 -14.01
CA GLY A 76 6.67 2.11 -14.03
C GLY A 76 7.65 3.02 -13.26
N SER A 77 7.62 4.35 -13.45
CA SER A 77 8.58 5.23 -12.77
C SER A 77 8.39 5.27 -11.25
N ALA A 78 7.17 5.17 -10.76
CA ALA A 78 6.90 5.09 -9.32
C ALA A 78 7.45 3.77 -8.74
N VAL A 79 7.39 2.68 -9.52
CA VAL A 79 7.97 1.38 -9.12
C VAL A 79 9.48 1.49 -8.94
N LEU A 80 10.17 2.22 -9.82
CA LEU A 80 11.61 2.46 -9.69
C LEU A 80 11.96 3.25 -8.43
N THR A 81 11.16 4.28 -8.11
CA THR A 81 11.34 5.05 -6.87
C THR A 81 11.19 4.15 -5.64
N VAL A 82 10.14 3.31 -5.58
CA VAL A 82 9.95 2.39 -4.46
C VAL A 82 11.07 1.35 -4.37
N LYS A 83 11.55 0.82 -5.49
CA LYS A 83 12.69 -0.11 -5.51
C LYS A 83 13.98 0.53 -5.00
N ALA A 84 14.23 1.80 -5.33
CA ALA A 84 15.38 2.54 -4.81
C ALA A 84 15.27 2.71 -3.29
N LEU A 85 14.11 3.15 -2.78
CA LEU A 85 13.84 3.27 -1.34
C LEU A 85 13.99 1.95 -0.59
N LEU A 86 13.62 0.81 -1.19
CA LEU A 86 13.79 -0.52 -0.59
C LEU A 86 15.24 -1.01 -0.61
N ALA A 87 16.09 -0.45 -1.47
CA ALA A 87 17.51 -0.82 -1.58
C ALA A 87 18.40 0.00 -0.66
N GLU A 88 17.91 1.15 -0.18
CA GLU A 88 18.58 2.00 0.79
C GLU A 88 18.14 1.63 2.21
N ASP A 89 19.13 1.34 3.08
CA ASP A 89 18.84 1.03 4.48
C ASP A 89 18.21 2.25 5.19
N ASP A 90 17.30 1.99 6.13
CA ASP A 90 16.62 2.98 7.00
C ASP A 90 15.63 3.97 6.32
N GLU A 91 15.45 3.92 4.99
CA GLU A 91 14.48 4.80 4.31
C GLU A 91 13.01 4.37 4.55
N LEU A 92 12.77 3.06 4.58
CA LEU A 92 11.46 2.46 4.82
C LEU A 92 11.45 1.62 6.10
N PRO A 93 10.28 1.48 6.77
CA PRO A 93 10.15 0.62 7.93
C PRO A 93 10.62 -0.83 7.68
N PRO A 94 11.20 -1.51 8.69
CA PRO A 94 11.60 -2.90 8.56
C PRO A 94 10.45 -3.80 8.11
N GLY A 95 10.72 -4.71 7.17
CA GLY A 95 9.68 -5.57 6.60
C GLY A 95 8.77 -4.88 5.57
N SER A 96 9.12 -3.68 5.10
CA SER A 96 8.48 -3.07 3.94
C SER A 96 8.68 -3.92 2.68
N ARG A 97 7.63 -4.09 1.87
CA ARG A 97 7.64 -4.92 0.67
C ARG A 97 6.91 -4.24 -0.47
N LEU A 98 7.54 -4.20 -1.65
CA LEU A 98 6.86 -3.87 -2.89
C LEU A 98 5.97 -5.06 -3.31
N VAL A 99 4.66 -4.84 -3.34
CA VAL A 99 3.67 -5.84 -3.76
C VAL A 99 3.34 -5.61 -5.23
N ASP A 100 3.68 -6.61 -6.04
CA ASP A 100 3.43 -6.63 -7.48
C ASP A 100 1.98 -7.06 -7.75
N ALA A 101 1.06 -6.10 -7.83
CA ALA A 101 -0.37 -6.32 -8.01
C ALA A 101 -1.01 -5.17 -8.81
N PRO A 102 -2.15 -5.39 -9.50
CA PRO A 102 -2.87 -4.30 -10.16
C PRO A 102 -3.34 -3.27 -9.12
N PHE A 103 -3.13 -1.99 -9.40
CA PHE A 103 -3.18 -0.94 -8.38
C PHE A 103 -4.50 -0.86 -7.63
N VAL A 104 -5.65 -0.89 -8.32
CA VAL A 104 -6.96 -0.72 -7.67
C VAL A 104 -7.43 -2.03 -7.04
N GLU A 105 -7.57 -3.08 -7.85
CA GLU A 105 -8.10 -4.37 -7.41
C GLU A 105 -7.19 -5.03 -6.35
N GLY A 106 -5.88 -4.94 -6.53
CA GLY A 106 -4.89 -5.41 -5.57
C GLY A 106 -4.93 -4.62 -4.27
N ALA A 107 -5.14 -3.30 -4.31
CA ALA A 107 -5.25 -2.48 -3.11
C ALA A 107 -6.48 -2.86 -2.27
N VAL A 108 -7.63 -3.06 -2.92
CA VAL A 108 -8.85 -3.53 -2.24
C VAL A 108 -8.58 -4.88 -1.57
N ALA A 109 -8.03 -5.85 -2.30
CA ALA A 109 -7.71 -7.17 -1.75
C ALA A 109 -6.71 -7.10 -0.58
N ALA A 110 -5.66 -6.29 -0.71
CA ALA A 110 -4.65 -6.10 0.32
C ALA A 110 -5.23 -5.49 1.61
N VAL A 111 -5.99 -4.39 1.49
CA VAL A 111 -6.58 -3.69 2.64
C VAL A 111 -7.62 -4.55 3.35
N VAL A 112 -8.48 -5.26 2.61
CA VAL A 112 -9.46 -6.21 3.18
C VAL A 112 -8.75 -7.31 3.97
N THR A 113 -7.71 -7.90 3.37
CA THR A 113 -6.96 -9.02 3.96
C THR A 113 -6.16 -8.58 5.19
N ALA A 114 -5.48 -7.43 5.13
CA ALA A 114 -4.78 -6.85 6.27
C ALA A 114 -5.76 -6.50 7.41
N SER A 115 -6.94 -5.96 7.09
CA SER A 115 -7.98 -5.62 8.08
C SER A 115 -8.59 -6.86 8.75
N ALA A 116 -8.50 -8.02 8.12
CA ALA A 116 -8.85 -9.30 8.72
C ALA A 116 -7.78 -9.86 9.67
N GLY A 117 -6.64 -9.18 9.82
CA GLY A 117 -5.54 -9.59 10.70
C GLY A 117 -4.56 -10.59 10.07
N ALA A 118 -4.57 -10.71 8.75
CA ALA A 118 -3.62 -11.55 8.03
C ALA A 118 -2.20 -10.95 8.03
N ASP A 119 -1.20 -11.81 7.90
CA ASP A 119 0.21 -11.41 7.81
C ASP A 119 0.58 -10.86 6.42
N LEU A 120 1.81 -10.33 6.31
CA LEU A 120 2.27 -9.68 5.09
C LEU A 120 2.33 -10.61 3.88
N ASP A 121 2.61 -11.90 4.09
CA ASP A 121 2.66 -12.89 3.00
C ASP A 121 1.26 -13.18 2.45
N ALA A 122 0.27 -13.32 3.34
CA ALA A 122 -1.13 -13.47 2.95
C ALA A 122 -1.68 -12.19 2.28
N VAL A 123 -1.30 -11.00 2.75
CA VAL A 123 -1.66 -9.72 2.14
C VAL A 123 -1.09 -9.62 0.71
N GLU A 124 0.18 -9.97 0.52
CA GLU A 124 0.78 -10.00 -0.81
C GLU A 124 0.05 -11.00 -1.73
N ALA A 125 -0.18 -12.23 -1.26
CA ALA A 125 -0.85 -13.26 -2.04
C ALA A 125 -2.23 -12.80 -2.52
N ALA A 126 -3.06 -12.26 -1.61
CA ALA A 126 -4.40 -11.76 -1.93
C ALA A 126 -4.36 -10.61 -2.95
N ALA A 127 -3.39 -9.69 -2.84
CA ALA A 127 -3.22 -8.62 -3.80
C ALA A 127 -2.86 -9.16 -5.20
N ARG A 128 -1.96 -10.16 -5.27
CA ARG A 128 -1.50 -10.76 -6.54
C ARG A 128 -2.59 -11.55 -7.25
N GLU A 129 -3.50 -12.20 -6.51
CA GLU A 129 -4.64 -12.91 -7.08
C GLU A 129 -5.53 -12.01 -7.96
N ALA A 130 -5.54 -10.70 -7.71
CA ALA A 130 -6.30 -9.75 -8.50
C ALA A 130 -5.92 -9.72 -9.99
N TYR A 131 -4.71 -10.18 -10.38
CA TYR A 131 -4.33 -10.33 -11.79
C TYR A 131 -5.22 -11.32 -12.56
N ALA A 132 -5.82 -12.29 -11.86
CA ALA A 132 -6.58 -13.36 -12.47
C ALA A 132 -8.09 -13.04 -12.59
N TYR A 133 -8.57 -11.88 -12.12
CA TYR A 133 -9.99 -11.56 -12.18
C TYR A 133 -10.48 -11.29 -13.61
N ARG A 134 -11.36 -12.16 -14.09
CA ARG A 134 -12.03 -12.08 -15.39
C ARG A 134 -13.47 -11.60 -15.21
N LYS A 135 -13.95 -10.78 -16.14
CA LYS A 135 -15.33 -10.24 -16.18
C LYS A 135 -16.19 -10.94 -17.23
N GLU A 136 -15.86 -12.20 -17.52
CA GLU A 136 -16.46 -13.01 -18.58
C GLU A 136 -17.69 -13.80 -18.11
#